data_AF-A0A7S2UTX8-F1
#
_entry.id   AF-A0A7S2UTX8-F1
#
_cell.length_a   1.000
_cell.length_b   1.000
_cell.length_c   1.000
_cell.angle_alpha   90.00
_cell.angle_beta   90.00
_cell.angle_gamma   90.00
#
_symmetry.space_group_name_H-M   'P 1'
#
loop_
_entity.id
_entity.type
_entity.pdbx_description
1 polymer ?
#
loop_
_entity_poly.entity_id
_entity_poly.type
_entity_poly.pdbx_seq_one_letter_code
_entity_poly.pdbx_strand_id
1 'polypeptide(L)'
;ECLEAVVNCILRLDTVLKVPSTITEQPVEDKNARKVAGIRKKLSDLCRRLLQRQWIDSTKFGKSNVGTLIMLYVEHSCITIPLNRPLTASETSEVGHIGALQVLMKGALAELPNTAGCKGPVEGFPTCCLQSFGSYYSAVFAFLPKELNNLFESSLVKSDTADSIEAAIELLCCLVTLFGDLCDLTKENPVLVRKPYLLSQLKGGTRFMEIFVARAVPYLQKHFQQHNGIVITIIKEVQKSTRQLGRVIAHGKREKDANLAKETPRAKKILETFMHTVKRLFRK
;
A
#
# COMPACT_ATOMS: atom_id res chain seq x y z
N GLU A 1 -0.48 -28.42 2.24
CA GLU A 1 -0.49 -29.00 3.59
C GLU A 1 0.35 -28.20 4.60
N CYS A 2 1.68 -28.17 4.53
CA CYS A 2 2.50 -27.46 5.54
C CYS A 2 2.23 -25.94 5.64
N LEU A 3 2.18 -25.21 4.51
CA LEU A 3 1.93 -23.77 4.54
C LEU A 3 0.50 -23.43 5.01
N GLU A 4 -0.47 -24.25 4.65
CA GLU A 4 -1.87 -24.05 5.01
C GLU A 4 -2.11 -24.25 6.51
N ALA A 5 -1.51 -25.28 7.11
CA ALA A 5 -1.53 -25.48 8.55
C ALA A 5 -0.90 -24.29 9.29
N VAL A 6 0.25 -23.80 8.81
CA VAL A 6 0.93 -22.62 9.38
C VAL A 6 0.06 -21.36 9.27
N VAL A 7 -0.56 -21.12 8.10
CA VAL A 7 -1.48 -20.00 7.90
C VAL A 7 -2.69 -20.09 8.82
N ASN A 8 -3.27 -21.28 9.01
CA ASN A 8 -4.40 -21.48 9.93
C ASN A 8 -4.01 -21.19 11.39
N CYS A 9 -2.82 -21.62 11.84
CA CYS A 9 -2.32 -21.27 13.17
C CYS A 9 -2.12 -19.76 13.33
N ILE A 10 -1.54 -19.12 12.31
CA ILE A 10 -1.33 -17.68 12.27
C ILE A 10 -2.68 -16.92 12.34
N LEU A 11 -3.69 -17.35 11.60
CA LEU A 11 -5.03 -16.73 11.60
C LEU A 11 -5.71 -16.83 12.98
N ARG A 12 -5.53 -17.95 13.68
CA ARG A 12 -6.01 -18.10 15.06
C ARG A 12 -5.34 -17.10 16.00
N LEU A 13 -4.02 -16.91 15.86
CA LEU A 13 -3.29 -15.92 16.65
C LEU A 13 -3.74 -14.49 16.33
N ASP A 14 -3.93 -14.15 15.05
CA ASP A 14 -4.44 -12.84 14.62
C ASP A 14 -5.83 -12.54 15.21
N THR A 15 -6.71 -13.55 15.24
CA THR A 15 -8.05 -13.43 15.84
C THR A 15 -7.96 -13.05 17.32
N VAL A 16 -7.05 -13.69 18.08
CA VAL A 16 -6.82 -13.36 19.50
C VAL A 16 -6.28 -11.94 19.68
N LEU A 17 -5.42 -11.46 18.77
CA LEU A 17 -4.85 -10.11 18.81
C LEU A 17 -5.84 -8.99 18.47
N LYS A 18 -6.97 -9.33 17.85
CA LYS A 18 -8.07 -8.41 17.48
C LYS A 18 -9.14 -8.27 18.55
N VAL A 19 -9.18 -9.16 19.55
CA VAL A 19 -10.11 -9.05 20.68
C VAL A 19 -9.74 -7.83 21.53
N PRO A 20 -10.62 -6.83 21.70
CA PRO A 20 -10.36 -5.72 22.60
C PRO A 20 -10.23 -6.27 24.02
N SER A 21 -9.13 -5.98 24.70
CA SER A 21 -8.95 -6.33 26.11
C SER A 21 -10.05 -5.64 26.93
N THR A 22 -11.06 -6.39 27.34
CA THR A 22 -12.10 -5.92 28.26
C THR A 22 -11.50 -5.66 29.64
N ILE A 23 -11.32 -4.37 29.92
CA ILE A 23 -11.41 -3.66 31.21
C ILE A 23 -10.69 -4.29 32.41
N THR A 24 -9.56 -3.68 32.81
CA THR A 24 -9.32 -3.27 34.21
C THR A 24 -8.21 -2.20 34.26
N GLU A 25 -8.47 -1.10 34.96
CA GLU A 25 -7.70 0.15 34.95
C GLU A 25 -6.31 0.07 35.64
N GLN A 26 -5.30 0.74 35.04
CA GLN A 26 -3.93 1.02 35.52
C GLN A 26 -2.96 -0.18 35.63
N PRO A 27 -1.67 0.06 35.97
CA PRO A 27 -0.42 0.03 35.16
C PRO A 27 -0.09 -1.28 34.42
N VAL A 28 -0.92 -2.31 34.61
CA VAL A 28 -0.86 -3.61 33.93
C VAL A 28 -1.17 -3.48 32.43
N GLU A 29 -1.97 -2.47 32.05
CA GLU A 29 -2.28 -2.15 30.65
C GLU A 29 -1.04 -1.89 29.80
N ASP A 30 -0.05 -1.14 30.29
CA ASP A 30 1.16 -0.83 29.51
C ASP A 30 2.03 -2.08 29.30
N LYS A 31 2.14 -2.96 30.30
CA LYS A 31 2.84 -4.25 30.15
C LYS A 31 2.14 -5.17 29.15
N ASN A 32 0.82 -5.23 29.19
CA ASN A 32 0.03 -6.02 28.25
C ASN A 32 0.07 -5.44 26.83
N ALA A 33 -0.04 -4.13 26.67
CA ALA A 33 0.08 -3.44 25.39
C ALA A 33 1.46 -3.67 24.75
N ARG A 34 2.55 -3.55 25.51
CA ARG A 34 3.91 -3.87 25.06
C ARG A 34 4.05 -5.33 24.63
N LYS A 35 3.43 -6.26 25.36
CA LYS A 35 3.43 -7.69 25.03
C LYS A 35 2.66 -7.95 23.72
N VAL A 36 1.50 -7.33 23.54
CA VAL A 36 0.70 -7.40 22.30
C VAL A 36 1.48 -6.84 21.11
N ALA A 37 2.09 -5.66 21.26
CA ALA A 37 2.93 -5.05 20.22
C ALA A 37 4.12 -5.97 19.86
N GLY A 38 4.75 -6.60 20.86
CA GLY A 38 5.81 -7.59 20.65
C GLY A 38 5.34 -8.83 19.88
N ILE A 39 4.11 -9.30 20.10
CA ILE A 39 3.53 -10.43 19.36
C ILE A 39 3.21 -10.00 17.92
N ARG A 40 2.61 -8.83 17.69
CA ARG A 40 2.32 -8.30 16.35
C ARG A 40 3.61 -8.22 15.51
N LYS A 41 4.68 -7.65 16.08
CA LYS A 41 5.99 -7.61 15.43
C LYS A 41 6.50 -9.00 15.05
N LYS A 42 6.48 -9.96 15.99
CA LYS A 42 6.90 -11.35 15.71
C LYS A 42 6.06 -12.02 14.64
N LEU A 43 4.76 -11.72 14.59
CA LEU A 43 3.84 -12.22 13.58
C LEU A 43 4.17 -11.65 12.20
N SER A 44 4.40 -10.34 12.10
CA SER A 44 4.85 -9.68 10.87
C SER A 44 6.18 -10.27 10.38
N ASP A 45 7.17 -10.42 11.27
CA ASP A 45 8.48 -11.00 10.97
C ASP A 45 8.38 -12.46 10.51
N LEU A 46 7.47 -13.25 11.11
CA LEU A 46 7.21 -14.61 10.67
C LEU A 46 6.59 -14.63 9.27
N CYS A 47 5.59 -13.81 9.00
CA CYS A 47 4.95 -13.72 7.68
C CYS A 47 5.97 -13.30 6.62
N ARG A 48 6.80 -12.30 6.90
CA ARG A 48 7.90 -11.88 6.03
C ARG A 48 8.87 -13.03 5.77
N ARG A 49 9.34 -13.74 6.80
CA ARG A 49 10.23 -14.88 6.62
C ARG A 49 9.62 -15.98 5.77
N LEU A 50 8.32 -16.26 5.90
CA LEU A 50 7.62 -17.24 5.08
C LEU A 50 7.53 -16.80 3.61
N LEU A 51 7.34 -15.50 3.36
CA LEU A 51 7.33 -14.94 2.01
C LEU A 51 8.72 -14.99 1.34
N GLN A 52 9.80 -14.81 2.12
CA GLN A 52 11.19 -14.76 1.64
C GLN A 52 11.91 -16.12 1.68
N ARG A 53 11.31 -17.13 2.32
CA ARG A 53 11.90 -18.46 2.43
C ARG A 53 12.02 -19.12 1.05
N GLN A 54 13.13 -19.83 0.83
CA GLN A 54 13.27 -20.74 -0.30
C GLN A 54 12.36 -21.97 -0.10
N TRP A 55 11.54 -22.24 -1.11
CA TRP A 55 10.61 -23.37 -1.12
C TRP A 55 11.08 -24.37 -2.19
N ILE A 56 10.73 -25.65 -2.00
CA ILE A 56 11.05 -26.70 -2.97
C ILE A 56 10.33 -26.39 -4.29
N ASP A 57 10.95 -26.60 -5.44
CA ASP A 57 10.42 -26.21 -6.76
C ASP A 57 9.02 -26.77 -7.08
N SER A 58 8.65 -27.90 -6.48
CA SER A 58 7.32 -28.51 -6.61
C SER A 58 6.23 -27.83 -5.76
N THR A 59 6.59 -26.86 -4.92
CA THR A 59 5.67 -26.18 -4.00
C THR A 59 4.71 -25.29 -4.78
N LYS A 60 3.44 -25.69 -4.82
CA LYS A 60 2.36 -24.84 -5.33
C LYS A 60 1.85 -23.95 -4.21
N PHE A 61 1.87 -22.64 -4.44
CA PHE A 61 1.27 -21.69 -3.51
C PHE A 61 -0.19 -21.44 -3.86
N GLY A 62 -1.08 -21.75 -2.92
CA GLY A 62 -2.45 -21.25 -2.98
C GLY A 62 -2.44 -19.72 -2.97
N LYS A 63 -3.12 -19.09 -3.94
CA LYS A 63 -3.23 -17.62 -4.04
C LYS A 63 -3.77 -17.00 -2.74
N SER A 64 -4.69 -17.72 -2.07
CA SER A 64 -5.24 -17.37 -0.76
C SER A 64 -4.15 -17.29 0.32
N ASN A 65 -3.32 -18.33 0.44
CA ASN A 65 -2.29 -18.41 1.48
C ASN A 65 -1.26 -17.29 1.34
N VAL A 66 -0.79 -17.01 0.13
CA VAL A 66 0.15 -15.90 -0.14
C VAL A 66 -0.51 -14.56 0.19
N GLY A 67 -1.77 -14.36 -0.23
CA GLY A 67 -2.53 -13.16 0.10
C GLY A 67 -2.68 -12.95 1.61
N THR A 68 -2.96 -14.00 2.37
CA THR A 68 -3.06 -13.94 3.84
C THR A 68 -1.73 -13.59 4.49
N LEU A 69 -0.62 -14.18 4.04
CA LEU A 69 0.71 -13.83 4.56
C LEU A 69 1.05 -12.36 4.30
N ILE A 70 0.75 -11.84 3.10
CA ILE A 70 0.99 -10.44 2.75
C ILE A 70 0.15 -9.52 3.64
N MET A 71 -1.14 -9.85 3.79
CA MET A 71 -2.06 -9.06 4.62
C MET A 71 -1.55 -8.95 6.06
N LEU A 72 -1.19 -10.07 6.68
CA LEU A 72 -0.72 -10.09 8.06
C LEU A 72 0.68 -9.50 8.21
N TYR A 73 1.54 -9.65 7.20
CA TYR A 73 2.82 -8.96 7.18
C TYR A 73 2.62 -7.44 7.25
N VAL A 74 1.78 -6.89 6.36
CA VAL A 74 1.54 -5.44 6.29
C VAL A 74 0.78 -4.95 7.52
N GLU A 75 -0.30 -5.61 7.93
CA GLU A 75 -1.18 -5.17 9.04
C GLU A 75 -0.48 -5.11 10.40
N HIS A 76 0.58 -5.90 10.59
CA HIS A 76 1.32 -5.96 11.86
C HIS A 76 2.74 -5.38 11.78
N SER A 77 3.10 -4.76 10.66
CA SER A 77 4.46 -4.23 10.43
C SER A 77 4.66 -2.83 11.02
N CYS A 78 5.72 -2.67 11.80
CA CYS A 78 6.20 -1.36 12.28
C CYS A 78 7.61 -1.09 11.73
N ILE A 79 7.75 -1.01 10.41
CA ILE A 79 9.05 -0.74 9.76
C ILE A 79 9.32 0.76 9.78
N THR A 80 10.49 1.15 10.28
CA THR A 80 10.94 2.54 10.24
C THR A 80 11.19 2.97 8.79
N ILE A 81 10.64 4.13 8.43
CA ILE A 81 10.77 4.72 7.11
C ILE A 81 11.87 5.78 7.19
N PRO A 82 12.84 5.79 6.26
CA PRO A 82 13.87 6.83 6.24
C PRO A 82 13.23 8.16 5.82
N LEU A 83 13.07 9.05 6.79
CA LEU A 83 12.60 10.43 6.62
C LEU A 83 13.71 11.39 7.07
N ASN A 84 13.58 12.68 6.78
CA ASN A 84 14.55 13.70 7.21
C ASN A 84 14.70 13.74 8.74
N ARG A 85 13.62 13.45 9.47
CA ARG A 85 13.67 13.24 10.93
C ARG A 85 13.28 11.81 11.30
N PRO A 86 13.87 11.25 12.37
CA PRO A 86 13.41 9.99 12.91
C PRO A 86 12.00 10.15 13.51
N LEU A 87 11.14 9.18 13.21
CA LEU A 87 9.82 9.08 13.83
C LEU A 87 9.95 8.54 15.27
N THR A 88 9.11 9.03 16.16
CA THR A 88 8.92 8.45 17.48
C THR A 88 8.34 7.02 17.38
N ALA A 89 8.41 6.26 18.48
CA ALA A 89 7.80 4.93 18.52
C ALA A 89 6.28 4.96 18.28
N SER A 90 5.60 6.02 18.75
CA SER A 90 4.16 6.21 18.53
C SER A 90 3.86 6.46 17.05
N GLU A 91 4.55 7.43 16.43
CA GLU A 91 4.39 7.74 15.01
C GLU A 91 4.73 6.52 14.14
N THR A 92 5.81 5.80 14.46
CA THR A 92 6.19 4.57 13.75
C THR A 92 5.10 3.50 13.84
N SER A 93 4.37 3.41 14.96
CA SER A 93 3.25 2.48 15.08
C SER A 93 2.03 2.89 14.25
N GLU A 94 1.86 4.17 13.95
CA GLU A 94 0.75 4.70 13.15
C GLU A 94 1.01 4.53 11.65
N VAL A 95 2.26 4.74 11.19
CA VAL A 95 2.58 4.81 9.75
C VAL A 95 3.60 3.77 9.26
N GLY A 96 4.15 2.93 10.15
CA GLY A 96 5.20 1.96 9.81
C GLY A 96 4.77 0.85 8.85
N HIS A 97 3.47 0.70 8.58
CA HIS A 97 2.96 -0.20 7.54
C HIS A 97 3.36 0.27 6.13
N ILE A 98 3.56 1.57 5.91
CA ILE A 98 4.04 2.12 4.64
C ILE A 98 5.42 1.53 4.30
N GLY A 99 6.29 1.34 5.31
CA GLY A 99 7.58 0.68 5.14
C GLY A 99 7.46 -0.77 4.64
N ALA A 100 6.46 -1.54 5.11
CA ALA A 100 6.20 -2.87 4.57
C ALA A 100 5.73 -2.84 3.12
N LEU A 101 4.90 -1.88 2.74
CA LEU A 101 4.51 -1.70 1.34
C LEU A 101 5.72 -1.37 0.45
N GLN A 102 6.67 -0.55 0.92
CA GLN A 102 7.92 -0.28 0.20
C GLN A 102 8.76 -1.55 0.01
N VAL A 103 8.85 -2.39 1.04
CA VAL A 103 9.57 -3.67 0.96
C VAL A 103 8.93 -4.61 -0.06
N LEU A 104 7.59 -4.73 -0.07
CA LEU A 104 6.89 -5.56 -1.06
C LEU A 104 7.01 -5.01 -2.47
N MET A 105 6.90 -3.69 -2.62
CA MET A 105 6.99 -3.03 -3.91
C MET A 105 8.39 -3.22 -4.52
N LYS A 106 9.44 -2.84 -3.78
CA LYS A 106 10.82 -2.89 -4.27
C LYS A 106 11.38 -4.30 -4.32
N GLY A 107 11.13 -5.12 -3.30
CA GLY A 107 11.77 -6.43 -3.19
C GLY A 107 11.06 -7.56 -3.92
N ALA A 108 9.74 -7.43 -4.19
CA ALA A 108 8.96 -8.48 -4.83
C ALA A 108 8.36 -8.03 -6.17
N LEU A 109 7.54 -6.98 -6.16
CA LEU A 109 6.73 -6.60 -7.32
C LEU A 109 7.58 -6.00 -8.47
N ALA A 110 8.52 -5.12 -8.15
CA ALA A 110 9.42 -4.49 -9.11
C ALA A 110 10.44 -5.47 -9.71
N GLU A 111 10.77 -6.54 -8.98
CA GLU A 111 11.75 -7.54 -9.43
C GLU A 111 11.15 -8.61 -10.33
N LEU A 112 9.85 -8.91 -10.24
CA LEU A 112 9.25 -9.92 -11.10
C LEU A 112 9.46 -9.66 -12.61
N PRO A 113 9.27 -8.43 -13.14
CA PRO A 113 9.63 -8.09 -14.51
C PRO A 113 11.08 -8.41 -14.90
N ASN A 114 12.02 -8.33 -13.97
CA ASN A 114 13.45 -8.55 -14.22
C ASN A 114 13.81 -10.04 -14.31
N THR A 115 12.91 -10.93 -13.90
CA THR A 115 13.10 -12.38 -14.02
C THR A 115 12.92 -12.85 -15.46
N ALA A 116 13.54 -13.98 -15.81
CA ALA A 116 13.46 -14.56 -17.14
C ALA A 116 12.00 -14.75 -17.59
N GLY A 117 11.60 -13.99 -18.62
CA GLY A 117 10.24 -14.02 -19.18
C GLY A 117 9.15 -13.55 -18.22
N CYS A 118 9.47 -12.79 -17.17
CA CYS A 118 8.53 -12.31 -16.15
C CYS A 118 7.75 -13.46 -15.48
N LYS A 119 8.43 -14.60 -15.25
CA LYS A 119 7.81 -15.80 -14.65
C LYS A 119 8.07 -15.91 -13.16
N GLY A 120 9.20 -15.41 -12.66
CA GLY A 120 9.69 -15.70 -11.32
C GLY A 120 10.28 -17.11 -11.20
N PRO A 121 10.60 -17.57 -9.98
CA PRO A 121 10.44 -16.86 -8.71
C PRO A 121 11.38 -15.64 -8.58
N VAL A 122 10.96 -14.64 -7.81
CA VAL A 122 11.83 -13.52 -7.41
C VAL A 122 12.78 -13.98 -6.30
N GLU A 123 14.07 -13.72 -6.43
CA GLU A 123 15.09 -14.24 -5.49
C GLU A 123 14.83 -13.83 -4.03
N GLY A 124 14.58 -12.54 -3.78
CA GLY A 124 14.30 -12.01 -2.44
C GLY A 124 12.93 -12.36 -1.87
N PHE A 125 12.00 -12.80 -2.73
CA PHE A 125 10.64 -13.21 -2.39
C PHE A 125 10.25 -14.40 -3.26
N PRO A 126 10.72 -15.62 -2.98
CA PRO A 126 10.50 -16.79 -3.85
C PRO A 126 9.02 -17.15 -4.02
N THR A 127 8.18 -16.71 -3.08
CA THR A 127 6.72 -16.82 -3.16
C THR A 127 6.08 -15.85 -4.16
N CYS A 128 6.82 -14.88 -4.70
CA CYS A 128 6.42 -13.96 -5.77
C CYS A 128 6.85 -14.53 -7.14
N CYS A 129 5.88 -15.01 -7.89
CA CYS A 129 6.03 -15.46 -9.27
C CYS A 129 4.80 -15.02 -10.06
N LEU A 130 4.77 -15.22 -11.37
CA LEU A 130 3.65 -14.78 -12.21
C LEU A 130 2.30 -15.36 -11.75
N GLN A 131 2.29 -16.56 -11.15
CA GLN A 131 1.07 -17.20 -10.64
C GLN A 131 0.53 -16.52 -9.37
N SER A 132 1.40 -16.07 -8.48
CA SER A 132 1.07 -15.44 -7.20
C SER A 132 1.13 -13.92 -7.24
N PHE A 133 1.63 -13.30 -8.32
CA PHE A 133 1.75 -11.85 -8.50
C PHE A 133 0.45 -11.12 -8.18
N GLY A 134 -0.69 -11.68 -8.60
CA GLY A 134 -2.00 -11.10 -8.31
C GLY A 134 -2.27 -10.93 -6.82
N SER A 135 -1.79 -11.85 -5.97
CA SER A 135 -1.95 -11.74 -4.51
C SER A 135 -1.15 -10.56 -3.95
N TYR A 136 0.07 -10.31 -4.45
CA TYR A 136 0.87 -9.13 -4.08
C TYR A 136 0.25 -7.84 -4.61
N TYR A 137 0.00 -7.81 -5.91
CA TYR A 137 -0.44 -6.62 -6.62
C TYR A 137 -1.78 -6.11 -6.08
N SER A 138 -2.77 -7.00 -5.94
CA SER A 138 -4.08 -6.64 -5.38
C SER A 138 -4.02 -6.28 -3.91
N ALA A 139 -3.14 -6.91 -3.12
CA ALA A 139 -2.98 -6.56 -1.71
C ALA A 139 -2.40 -5.14 -1.55
N VAL A 140 -1.32 -4.80 -2.25
CA VAL A 140 -0.74 -3.44 -2.17
C VAL A 140 -1.77 -2.39 -2.61
N PHE A 141 -2.54 -2.63 -3.69
CA PHE A 141 -3.64 -1.74 -4.08
C PHE A 141 -4.76 -1.62 -3.04
N ALA A 142 -4.99 -2.66 -2.25
CA ALA A 142 -6.00 -2.64 -1.18
C ALA A 142 -5.51 -1.90 0.07
N PHE A 143 -4.20 -1.90 0.34
CA PHE A 143 -3.61 -1.21 1.49
C PHE A 143 -3.30 0.26 1.22
N LEU A 144 -2.87 0.65 0.01
CA LEU A 144 -2.52 2.04 -0.29
C LEU A 144 -3.61 3.07 0.12
N PRO A 145 -4.91 2.88 -0.19
CA PRO A 145 -5.95 3.81 0.27
C PRO A 145 -6.13 3.80 1.79
N LYS A 146 -5.91 2.66 2.46
CA LYS A 146 -6.00 2.55 3.92
C LYS A 146 -4.86 3.34 4.57
N GLU A 147 -3.63 3.15 4.12
CA GLU A 147 -2.46 3.86 4.66
C GLU A 147 -2.52 5.35 4.39
N LEU A 148 -3.06 5.76 3.24
CA LEU A 148 -3.33 7.17 2.99
C LEU A 148 -4.32 7.74 4.02
N ASN A 149 -5.40 7.02 4.33
CA ASN A 149 -6.35 7.45 5.36
C ASN A 149 -5.70 7.47 6.76
N ASN A 150 -4.94 6.42 7.11
CA ASN A 150 -4.22 6.32 8.38
C ASN A 150 -3.26 7.49 8.57
N LEU A 151 -2.53 7.90 7.52
CA LEU A 151 -1.66 9.08 7.55
C LEU A 151 -2.45 10.34 7.92
N PHE A 152 -3.63 10.58 7.34
CA PHE A 152 -4.47 11.73 7.69
C PHE A 152 -5.17 11.60 9.05
N GLU A 153 -5.14 10.43 9.68
CA GLU A 153 -5.62 10.20 11.04
C GLU A 153 -4.48 10.18 12.08
N SER A 154 -3.22 10.19 11.61
CA SER A 154 -2.02 10.16 12.45
C SER A 154 -1.81 11.45 13.23
N SER A 155 -1.01 11.35 14.28
CA SER A 155 -0.51 12.48 15.07
C SER A 155 0.27 13.49 14.22
N LEU A 156 0.96 13.03 13.16
CA LEU A 156 1.77 13.88 12.27
C LEU A 156 0.94 14.95 11.55
N VAL A 157 -0.23 14.58 11.04
CA VAL A 157 -1.12 15.49 10.30
C VAL A 157 -1.92 16.40 11.23
N LYS A 158 -2.21 15.93 12.46
CA LYS A 158 -2.95 16.69 13.46
C LYS A 158 -2.10 17.71 14.20
N SER A 159 -0.78 17.52 14.20
CA SER A 159 0.20 18.44 14.76
C SER A 159 0.45 19.61 13.81
N ASP A 160 0.59 20.82 14.36
CA ASP A 160 0.98 22.01 13.62
C ASP A 160 2.50 22.32 13.75
N THR A 161 3.31 21.38 14.26
CA THR A 161 4.76 21.58 14.32
C THR A 161 5.39 21.39 12.94
N ALA A 162 6.39 22.21 12.61
CA ALA A 162 7.09 22.16 11.32
C ALA A 162 7.64 20.75 11.02
N ASP A 163 8.28 20.13 12.01
CA ASP A 163 8.82 18.77 11.94
C ASP A 163 7.75 17.70 11.64
N SER A 164 6.54 17.85 12.16
CA SER A 164 5.43 16.92 11.92
C SER A 164 4.87 17.10 10.51
N ILE A 165 4.74 18.35 10.07
CA ILE A 165 4.26 18.71 8.73
C ILE A 165 5.23 18.18 7.67
N GLU A 166 6.53 18.40 7.84
CA GLU A 166 7.55 17.91 6.91
C GLU A 166 7.51 16.37 6.79
N ALA A 167 7.51 15.67 7.92
CA ALA A 167 7.40 14.21 7.94
C ALA A 167 6.09 13.70 7.30
N ALA A 168 4.95 14.38 7.53
CA ALA A 168 3.69 14.01 6.91
C ALA A 168 3.72 14.18 5.38
N ILE A 169 4.32 15.27 4.88
CA ILE A 169 4.46 15.54 3.45
C ILE A 169 5.42 14.53 2.79
N GLU A 170 6.52 14.16 3.44
CA GLU A 170 7.44 13.12 2.95
C GLU A 170 6.78 11.74 2.89
N LEU A 171 6.00 11.37 3.91
CA LEU A 171 5.24 10.12 3.92
C LEU A 171 4.16 10.10 2.83
N LEU A 172 3.49 11.23 2.62
CA LEU A 172 2.55 11.38 1.51
C LEU A 172 3.26 11.23 0.16
N CYS A 173 4.45 11.79 0.01
CA CYS A 173 5.28 11.59 -1.17
C CYS A 173 5.62 10.11 -1.36
N CYS A 174 6.03 9.42 -0.30
CA CYS A 174 6.30 7.98 -0.34
C CYS A 174 5.09 7.17 -0.82
N LEU A 175 3.89 7.45 -0.30
CA LEU A 175 2.65 6.79 -0.71
C LEU A 175 2.30 7.05 -2.17
N VAL A 176 2.48 8.28 -2.63
CA VAL A 176 2.22 8.65 -4.04
C VAL A 176 3.22 8.00 -4.98
N THR A 177 4.50 7.95 -4.62
CA THR A 177 5.52 7.23 -5.39
C THR A 177 5.18 5.74 -5.46
N LEU A 178 4.83 5.10 -4.33
CA LEU A 178 4.41 3.70 -4.33
C LEU A 178 3.20 3.44 -5.23
N PHE A 179 2.20 4.32 -5.20
CA PHE A 179 1.03 4.23 -6.07
C PHE A 179 1.41 4.35 -7.56
N GLY A 180 2.33 5.26 -7.89
CA GLY A 180 2.88 5.45 -9.24
C GLY A 180 3.63 4.22 -9.72
N ASP A 181 4.61 3.76 -8.95
CA ASP A 181 5.44 2.58 -9.26
C ASP A 181 4.57 1.34 -9.51
N LEU A 182 3.55 1.14 -8.65
CA LEU A 182 2.62 0.04 -8.78
C LEU A 182 1.77 0.15 -10.06
N CYS A 183 1.35 1.37 -10.42
CA CYS A 183 0.64 1.62 -11.68
C CYS A 183 1.52 1.38 -12.91
N ASP A 184 2.82 1.64 -12.79
CA ASP A 184 3.78 1.54 -13.89
C ASP A 184 4.13 0.09 -14.23
N LEU A 185 4.01 -0.86 -13.30
CA LEU A 185 4.20 -2.30 -13.58
C LEU A 185 3.34 -2.80 -14.76
N THR A 186 2.07 -2.39 -14.83
CA THR A 186 1.18 -2.77 -15.95
C THR A 186 1.31 -1.85 -17.16
N LYS A 187 1.90 -0.65 -16.99
CA LYS A 187 2.20 0.26 -18.09
C LYS A 187 3.38 -0.24 -18.92
N GLU A 188 4.40 -0.76 -18.24
CA GLU A 188 5.72 -1.02 -18.82
C GLU A 188 5.91 -2.48 -19.20
N ASN A 189 5.12 -3.39 -18.64
CA ASN A 189 5.23 -4.81 -18.90
C ASN A 189 3.95 -5.40 -19.53
N PRO A 190 3.97 -5.72 -20.84
CA PRO A 190 2.82 -6.34 -21.52
C PRO A 190 2.35 -7.65 -20.90
N VAL A 191 3.24 -8.44 -20.26
CA VAL A 191 2.89 -9.71 -19.60
C VAL A 191 1.95 -9.47 -18.41
N LEU A 192 2.07 -8.30 -17.78
CA LEU A 192 1.27 -7.86 -16.64
C LEU A 192 0.01 -7.09 -17.05
N VAL A 193 -0.25 -6.87 -18.34
CA VAL A 193 -1.51 -6.29 -18.83
C VAL A 193 -2.59 -7.36 -18.84
N ARG A 194 -3.05 -7.76 -17.66
CA ARG A 194 -4.08 -8.79 -17.47
C ARG A 194 -5.29 -8.23 -16.75
N LYS A 195 -6.49 -8.66 -17.18
CA LYS A 195 -7.80 -8.27 -16.61
C LYS A 195 -7.82 -8.16 -15.07
N PRO A 196 -7.40 -9.18 -14.28
CA PRO A 196 -7.45 -9.08 -12.82
C PRO A 196 -6.55 -7.99 -12.23
N TYR A 197 -5.40 -7.70 -12.85
CA TYR A 197 -4.47 -6.68 -12.37
C TYR A 197 -4.99 -5.30 -12.74
N LEU A 198 -5.44 -5.11 -13.98
CA LEU A 198 -6.06 -3.87 -14.43
C LEU A 198 -7.32 -3.51 -13.60
N LEU A 199 -8.13 -4.51 -13.25
CA LEU A 199 -9.30 -4.30 -12.39
C LEU A 199 -8.90 -3.88 -10.98
N SER A 200 -7.87 -4.50 -10.40
CA SER A 200 -7.35 -4.17 -9.07
C SER A 200 -6.77 -2.75 -9.04
N GLN A 201 -6.02 -2.38 -10.08
CA GLN A 201 -5.48 -1.04 -10.27
C GLN A 201 -6.57 0.01 -10.42
N LEU A 202 -7.61 -0.26 -11.23
CA LEU A 202 -8.71 0.69 -11.41
C LEU A 202 -9.51 0.87 -10.11
N LYS A 203 -9.84 -0.22 -9.39
CA LYS A 203 -10.59 -0.16 -8.12
C LYS A 203 -9.78 0.50 -7.00
N GLY A 204 -8.58 -0.02 -6.74
CA GLY A 204 -7.70 0.48 -5.68
C GLY A 204 -7.23 1.90 -5.96
N GLY A 205 -6.82 2.18 -7.19
CA GLY A 205 -6.41 3.51 -7.63
C GLY A 205 -7.53 4.54 -7.57
N THR A 206 -8.76 4.18 -7.96
CA THR A 206 -9.91 5.08 -7.81
C THR A 206 -10.14 5.44 -6.34
N ARG A 207 -10.11 4.45 -5.43
CA ARG A 207 -10.27 4.69 -3.99
C ARG A 207 -9.14 5.54 -3.40
N PHE A 208 -7.89 5.29 -3.82
CA PHE A 208 -6.74 6.11 -3.43
C PHE A 208 -6.96 7.57 -3.86
N MET A 209 -7.37 7.79 -5.11
CA MET A 209 -7.63 9.12 -5.65
C MET A 209 -8.77 9.86 -4.93
N GLU A 210 -9.82 9.15 -4.51
CA GLU A 210 -10.91 9.74 -3.73
C GLU A 210 -10.41 10.31 -2.40
N ILE A 211 -9.61 9.53 -1.67
CA ILE A 211 -9.04 9.97 -0.39
C ILE A 211 -8.00 11.07 -0.62
N PHE A 212 -7.16 10.94 -1.66
CA PHE A 212 -6.17 11.96 -2.01
C PHE A 212 -6.84 13.30 -2.31
N VAL A 213 -7.86 13.34 -3.15
CA VAL A 213 -8.59 14.58 -3.47
C VAL A 213 -9.29 15.14 -2.24
N ALA A 214 -9.89 14.30 -1.40
CA ALA A 214 -10.66 14.74 -0.24
C ALA A 214 -9.78 15.24 0.92
N ARG A 215 -8.62 14.63 1.16
CA ARG A 215 -7.78 14.91 2.35
C ARG A 215 -6.40 15.46 2.00
N ALA A 216 -5.71 14.86 1.03
CA ALA A 216 -4.35 15.28 0.68
C ALA A 216 -4.33 16.63 -0.01
N VAL A 217 -5.23 16.90 -0.96
CA VAL A 217 -5.20 18.19 -1.67
C VAL A 217 -5.47 19.39 -0.74
N PRO A 218 -6.47 19.38 0.16
CA PRO A 218 -6.63 20.46 1.14
C PRO A 218 -5.42 20.62 2.07
N TYR A 219 -4.80 19.52 2.50
CA TYR A 219 -3.61 19.57 3.34
C TYR A 219 -2.41 20.19 2.60
N LEU A 220 -2.16 19.75 1.36
CA LEU A 220 -1.12 20.32 0.49
C LEU A 220 -1.38 21.80 0.18
N GLN A 221 -2.64 22.21 0.04
CA GLN A 221 -3.03 23.63 -0.13
C GLN A 221 -2.64 24.47 1.09
N LYS A 222 -2.92 23.97 2.31
CA LYS A 222 -2.58 24.67 3.57
C LYS A 222 -1.07 24.93 3.68
N HIS A 223 -0.25 23.96 3.24
CA HIS A 223 1.21 24.00 3.42
C HIS A 223 2.00 24.34 2.15
N PHE A 224 1.33 24.79 1.09
CA PHE A 224 1.94 25.01 -0.23
C PHE A 224 3.07 26.05 -0.21
N GLN A 225 2.88 27.16 0.50
CA GLN A 225 3.85 28.26 0.51
C GLN A 225 5.21 27.85 1.09
N GLN A 226 5.20 27.01 2.12
CA GLN A 226 6.42 26.58 2.83
C GLN A 226 7.08 25.35 2.18
N HIS A 227 6.31 24.50 1.49
CA HIS A 227 6.78 23.22 0.96
C HIS A 227 6.54 23.06 -0.55
N ASN A 228 6.59 24.15 -1.31
CA ASN A 228 6.19 24.20 -2.71
C ASN A 228 6.83 23.10 -3.60
N GLY A 229 8.13 22.84 -3.46
CA GLY A 229 8.88 21.92 -4.32
C GLY A 229 8.41 20.47 -4.19
N ILE A 230 8.30 19.98 -2.95
CA ILE A 230 7.81 18.62 -2.69
C ILE A 230 6.32 18.51 -3.01
N VAL A 231 5.51 19.54 -2.74
CA VAL A 231 4.08 19.54 -3.10
C VAL A 231 3.91 19.45 -4.63
N ILE A 232 4.68 20.22 -5.40
CA ILE A 232 4.66 20.14 -6.88
C ILE A 232 5.06 18.75 -7.34
N THR A 233 6.07 18.14 -6.71
CA THR A 233 6.52 16.78 -7.02
C THR A 233 5.40 15.76 -6.79
N ILE A 234 4.75 15.81 -5.62
CA ILE A 234 3.60 14.96 -5.29
C ILE A 234 2.50 15.10 -6.35
N ILE A 235 2.12 16.33 -6.72
CA ILE A 235 1.06 16.55 -7.71
C ILE A 235 1.45 16.01 -9.09
N LYS A 236 2.71 16.17 -9.52
CA LYS A 236 3.20 15.63 -10.79
C LYS A 236 3.14 14.10 -10.83
N GLU A 237 3.52 13.44 -9.75
CA GLU A 237 3.45 11.96 -9.66
C GLU A 237 2.01 11.45 -9.68
N VAL A 238 1.08 12.11 -8.98
CA VAL A 238 -0.34 11.76 -9.07
C VAL A 238 -0.88 12.03 -10.48
N GLN A 239 -0.45 13.10 -11.15
CA GLN A 239 -0.84 13.37 -12.54
C GLN A 239 -0.39 12.28 -13.51
N LYS A 240 0.80 11.69 -13.33
CA LYS A 240 1.23 10.53 -14.14
C LYS A 240 0.32 9.32 -13.90
N SER A 241 0.04 9.02 -12.63
CA SER A 241 -0.78 7.89 -12.23
C SER A 241 -2.23 8.00 -12.72
N THR A 242 -2.81 9.20 -12.69
CA THR A 242 -4.16 9.47 -13.24
C THR A 242 -4.24 9.27 -14.75
N ARG A 243 -3.21 9.64 -15.51
CA ARG A 243 -3.13 9.32 -16.95
C ARG A 243 -3.10 7.81 -17.18
N GLN A 244 -2.38 7.06 -16.33
CA GLN A 244 -2.34 5.61 -16.42
C GLN A 244 -3.72 4.98 -16.12
N LEU A 245 -4.43 5.44 -15.10
CA LEU A 245 -5.82 5.01 -14.86
C LEU A 245 -6.73 5.31 -16.07
N GLY A 246 -6.55 6.46 -16.74
CA GLY A 246 -7.23 6.77 -17.99
C GLY A 246 -6.95 5.77 -19.12
N ARG A 247 -5.72 5.29 -19.23
CA ARG A 247 -5.34 4.23 -20.20
C ARG A 247 -5.98 2.89 -19.85
N VAL A 248 -6.06 2.54 -18.57
CA VAL A 248 -6.76 1.32 -18.10
C VAL A 248 -8.24 1.37 -18.48
N ILE A 249 -8.90 2.52 -18.29
CA ILE A 249 -10.30 2.73 -18.72
C ILE A 249 -10.43 2.55 -20.24
N ALA A 250 -9.52 3.16 -21.02
CA ALA A 250 -9.54 3.02 -22.48
C ALA A 250 -9.30 1.57 -22.93
N HIS A 251 -8.44 0.83 -22.25
CA HIS A 251 -8.21 -0.60 -22.48
C HIS A 251 -9.49 -1.40 -22.21
N GLY A 252 -10.14 -1.21 -21.06
CA GLY A 252 -11.39 -1.91 -20.73
C GLY A 252 -12.50 -1.66 -21.75
N LYS A 253 -12.58 -0.43 -22.31
CA LYS A 253 -13.50 -0.10 -23.41
C LYS A 253 -13.19 -0.89 -24.69
N ARG A 254 -11.92 -0.98 -25.09
CA ARG A 254 -11.51 -1.72 -26.31
C ARG A 254 -11.76 -3.22 -26.18
N GLU A 255 -11.43 -3.79 -25.02
CA GLU A 255 -11.58 -5.21 -24.74
C GLU A 255 -13.01 -5.64 -24.37
N LYS A 256 -13.97 -4.69 -24.34
CA LYS A 256 -15.36 -4.89 -23.91
C LYS A 256 -15.43 -5.60 -22.54
N ASP A 257 -14.54 -5.24 -21.61
CA ASP A 257 -14.47 -5.86 -20.29
C ASP A 257 -15.57 -5.30 -19.38
N ALA A 258 -16.57 -6.13 -19.06
CA ALA A 258 -17.71 -5.74 -18.24
C ALA A 258 -17.32 -5.30 -16.81
N ASN A 259 -16.28 -5.88 -16.23
CA ASN A 259 -15.83 -5.54 -14.87
C ASN A 259 -15.16 -4.16 -14.84
N LEU A 260 -14.33 -3.86 -15.84
CA LEU A 260 -13.74 -2.53 -16.00
C LEU A 260 -14.78 -1.47 -16.39
N ALA A 261 -15.75 -1.83 -17.23
CA ALA A 261 -16.84 -0.95 -17.61
C ALA A 261 -17.68 -0.50 -16.39
N LYS A 262 -17.91 -1.39 -15.43
CA LYS A 262 -18.65 -1.09 -14.19
C LYS A 262 -17.94 -0.04 -13.32
N GLU A 263 -16.61 -0.07 -13.23
CA GLU A 263 -15.82 0.86 -12.41
C GLU A 263 -15.53 2.20 -13.13
N THR A 264 -15.65 2.22 -14.46
CA THR A 264 -15.28 3.37 -15.30
C THR A 264 -15.98 4.69 -14.91
N PRO A 265 -17.30 4.75 -14.66
CA PRO A 265 -17.96 6.01 -14.33
C PRO A 265 -17.40 6.66 -13.06
N ARG A 266 -17.19 5.85 -12.02
CA ARG A 266 -16.61 6.31 -10.74
C ARG A 266 -15.19 6.82 -10.93
N ALA A 267 -14.37 6.07 -11.66
CA ALA A 267 -13.00 6.45 -11.95
C ALA A 267 -12.93 7.77 -12.74
N LYS A 268 -13.69 7.92 -13.83
CA LYS A 268 -13.70 9.18 -14.61
C LYS A 268 -14.06 10.40 -13.76
N LYS A 269 -15.11 10.28 -12.94
CA LYS A 269 -15.56 11.36 -12.06
C LYS A 269 -14.45 11.84 -11.13
N ILE A 270 -13.72 10.92 -10.49
CA ILE A 270 -12.65 11.32 -9.57
C ILE A 270 -11.43 11.90 -10.31
N LEU A 271 -11.09 11.38 -11.50
CA LEU A 271 -10.00 11.93 -12.32
C LEU A 271 -10.30 13.36 -12.77
N GLU A 272 -11.53 13.65 -13.18
CA GLU A 272 -11.99 14.99 -13.54
C GLU A 272 -11.96 15.93 -12.31
N THR A 273 -12.49 15.46 -11.18
CA THR A 273 -12.49 16.23 -9.91
C THR A 273 -11.07 16.59 -9.48
N PHE A 274 -10.12 15.66 -9.61
CA PHE A 274 -8.71 15.91 -9.35
C PHE A 274 -8.15 17.02 -10.26
N MET A 275 -8.38 16.96 -11.58
CA MET A 275 -7.92 17.99 -12.52
C MET A 275 -8.44 19.38 -12.14
N HIS A 276 -9.73 19.50 -11.78
CA HIS A 276 -10.32 20.76 -11.36
C HIS A 276 -9.71 21.27 -10.05
N THR A 277 -9.43 20.38 -9.09
CA THR A 277 -8.90 20.76 -7.78
C THR A 277 -7.42 21.17 -7.88
N VAL A 278 -6.62 20.48 -8.68
CA VAL A 278 -5.22 20.86 -8.95
C VAL A 278 -5.13 22.19 -9.71
N LYS A 279 -6.01 22.44 -10.67
CA LYS A 279 -6.08 23.76 -11.33
C LYS A 279 -6.37 24.89 -10.34
N ARG A 280 -7.17 24.65 -9.30
CA ARG A 280 -7.44 25.63 -8.23
C ARG A 280 -6.24 25.81 -7.30
N LEU A 281 -5.50 24.75 -6.99
CA LEU A 281 -4.26 24.81 -6.19
C LEU A 281 -3.26 25.81 -6.79
N PHE A 282 -3.00 25.73 -8.11
CA PHE A 282 -1.99 26.56 -8.78
C PHE A 282 -2.46 27.96 -9.20
N ARG A 283 -3.71 28.34 -8.91
CA ARG A 283 -4.24 29.68 -9.18
C ARG A 283 -4.16 30.62 -7.97
N LYS A 284 -3.82 30.08 -6.80
CA LYS A 284 -3.57 30.83 -5.56
C LYS A 284 -2.07 30.96 -5.36
#